data_AF-A0A7C6YHC3-F1
#
_entry.id   AF-A0A7C6YHC3-F1
#
_cell.length_a   1.000
_cell.length_b   1.000
_cell.length_c   1.000
_cell.angle_alpha   90.00
_cell.angle_beta   90.00
_cell.angle_gamma   90.00
#
_symmetry.space_group_name_H-M   'P 1'
#
loop_
_entity.id
_entity.type
_entity.pdbx_description
1 polymer ?
#
loop_
_entity_poly.entity_id
_entity_poly.type
_entity_poly.pdbx_seq_one_letter_code
_entity_poly.pdbx_strand_id
1 'polypeptide(L)'
;MKSRRYWMVAGVIALLMFNGEGCSNSSASTRVLEIRKIDGRKDRMEHSRIEHFRAKLPEEYRSRKNFAWAMVDIPGQTKTEYFAHSSIHNLEVFSEEVANEIRDISPRPKRGKAKFKVLCVNQRNEVDGEDCWRRDVDTEFKILEDLASRLPRRKAAGSVVLYTDLYPCASCWNVIMQFMARYPQVEMLVLYRIR
;
A
#
# COMPACT_ATOMS: atom_id res chain seq x y z
N MET A 1 -47.44 -58.60 -34.05
CA MET A 1 -46.01 -58.96 -34.21
C MET A 1 -45.15 -58.00 -33.39
N LYS A 2 -44.33 -58.54 -32.48
CA LYS A 2 -43.15 -57.96 -31.78
C LYS A 2 -43.32 -56.58 -31.07
N SER A 3 -43.34 -56.56 -29.73
CA SER A 3 -42.17 -56.42 -28.82
C SER A 3 -41.90 -54.93 -28.50
N ARG A 4 -41.84 -54.38 -27.28
CA ARG A 4 -41.20 -54.83 -26.02
C ARG A 4 -41.72 -54.02 -24.81
N ARG A 5 -41.89 -54.75 -23.70
CA ARG A 5 -41.72 -54.44 -22.26
C ARG A 5 -41.27 -53.02 -21.87
N TYR A 6 -42.05 -52.40 -20.97
CA TYR A 6 -41.54 -51.46 -19.96
C TYR A 6 -41.73 -52.09 -18.58
N TRP A 7 -40.62 -52.20 -17.85
CA TRP A 7 -40.58 -52.33 -16.40
C TRP A 7 -40.33 -50.93 -15.83
N MET A 8 -41.13 -50.47 -14.89
CA MET A 8 -40.69 -49.44 -13.95
C MET A 8 -41.13 -49.83 -12.55
N VAL A 9 -40.12 -49.82 -11.68
CA VAL A 9 -40.07 -50.30 -10.31
C VAL A 9 -40.54 -49.20 -9.38
N ALA A 10 -41.21 -49.61 -8.30
CA ALA A 10 -41.69 -48.77 -7.21
C ALA A 10 -40.57 -47.90 -6.60
N GLY A 11 -40.85 -46.60 -6.44
CA GLY A 11 -39.99 -45.66 -5.73
C GLY A 11 -40.22 -45.74 -4.22
N VAL A 12 -39.16 -46.05 -3.47
CA VAL A 12 -39.08 -45.93 -2.01
C VAL A 12 -38.63 -44.51 -1.68
N ILE A 13 -39.42 -43.81 -0.86
CA ILE A 13 -39.09 -42.48 -0.33
C ILE A 13 -38.12 -42.66 0.84
N ALA A 14 -36.87 -42.23 0.68
CA ALA A 14 -35.90 -42.07 1.75
C ALA A 14 -35.79 -40.59 2.13
N LEU A 15 -36.33 -40.25 3.31
CA LEU A 15 -36.21 -38.94 3.94
C LEU A 15 -34.83 -38.84 4.58
N LEU A 16 -33.89 -38.13 3.94
CA LEU A 16 -32.59 -37.79 4.53
C LEU A 16 -32.68 -36.42 5.20
N MET A 17 -32.60 -36.42 6.53
CA MET A 17 -32.38 -35.25 7.36
C MET A 17 -30.95 -34.74 7.14
N PHE A 18 -30.80 -33.61 6.45
CA PHE A 18 -29.55 -32.86 6.45
C PHE A 18 -29.52 -31.94 7.68
N ASN A 19 -28.65 -32.28 8.64
CA ASN A 19 -28.23 -31.34 9.68
C ASN A 19 -27.47 -30.19 9.01
N GLY A 20 -28.14 -29.05 8.86
CA GLY A 20 -27.52 -27.80 8.45
C GLY A 20 -26.74 -27.17 9.60
N GLU A 21 -25.48 -27.57 9.78
CA GLU A 21 -24.51 -26.74 10.50
C GLU A 21 -23.92 -25.73 9.51
N GLY A 22 -24.69 -24.67 9.28
CA GLY A 22 -24.33 -23.55 8.42
C GLY A 22 -23.95 -22.32 9.24
N CYS A 23 -22.90 -21.65 8.77
CA CYS A 23 -22.46 -20.28 9.07
C CYS A 23 -21.63 -20.07 10.34
N SER A 24 -20.33 -20.38 10.22
CA SER A 24 -19.31 -19.58 10.90
C SER A 24 -19.45 -18.12 10.44
N ASN A 25 -20.04 -17.28 11.29
CA ASN A 25 -19.97 -15.83 11.15
C ASN A 25 -18.54 -15.36 11.45
N SER A 26 -17.65 -15.55 10.49
CA SER A 26 -16.48 -14.69 10.35
C SER A 26 -16.98 -13.37 9.79
N SER A 27 -17.46 -12.46 10.67
CA SER A 27 -17.64 -11.07 10.27
C SER A 27 -16.24 -10.55 9.93
N ALA A 28 -15.93 -10.50 8.64
CA ALA A 28 -14.79 -9.75 8.15
C ALA A 28 -15.06 -8.28 8.51
N SER A 29 -14.55 -7.85 9.67
CA SER A 29 -14.53 -6.44 10.04
C SER A 29 -13.86 -5.69 8.89
N THR A 30 -14.64 -4.88 8.17
CA THR A 30 -14.12 -4.00 7.13
C THR A 30 -13.19 -3.02 7.82
N ARG A 31 -11.88 -3.30 7.76
CA ARG A 31 -10.87 -2.40 8.30
C ARG A 31 -10.96 -1.08 7.55
N VAL A 32 -11.32 -0.03 8.26
CA VAL A 32 -11.37 1.32 7.70
C VAL A 32 -9.94 1.87 7.73
N LEU A 33 -9.43 2.22 6.55
CA LEU A 33 -8.20 2.98 6.42
C LEU A 33 -8.47 4.42 6.88
N GLU A 34 -7.77 4.87 7.92
CA GLU A 34 -7.82 6.27 8.32
C GLU A 34 -6.95 7.11 7.37
N ILE A 35 -7.56 8.11 6.74
CA ILE A 35 -6.88 9.10 5.92
C ILE A 35 -7.35 10.51 6.30
N ARG A 36 -6.42 11.40 6.62
CA ARG A 36 -6.75 12.77 7.04
C ARG A 36 -5.62 13.76 6.79
N LYS A 37 -5.96 15.05 6.82
CA LYS A 37 -4.95 16.11 6.85
C LYS A 37 -4.08 15.97 8.09
N ILE A 38 -2.80 16.26 7.94
CA ILE A 38 -1.88 16.41 9.06
C ILE A 38 -2.28 17.62 9.90
N ASP A 39 -2.25 17.45 11.21
CA ASP A 39 -2.62 18.46 12.21
C ASP A 39 -1.36 18.89 12.98
N GLY A 40 -1.04 20.18 12.92
CA GLY A 40 0.18 20.73 13.51
C GLY A 40 0.28 20.64 15.03
N ARG A 41 -0.79 20.32 15.76
CA ARG A 41 -0.78 20.11 17.22
C ARG A 41 -0.80 18.62 17.58
N LYS A 42 -1.66 17.84 16.93
CA LYS A 42 -1.82 16.40 17.17
C LYS A 42 -0.62 15.61 16.63
N ASP A 43 -0.14 15.99 15.45
CA ASP A 43 0.91 15.25 14.74
C ASP A 43 2.27 15.98 14.84
N ARG A 44 2.57 16.60 15.99
CA ARG A 44 3.81 17.38 16.20
C ARG A 44 5.07 16.54 16.04
N MET A 45 5.02 15.29 16.47
CA MET A 45 6.15 14.39 16.38
C MET A 45 6.42 14.01 14.93
N GLU A 46 5.37 13.63 14.20
CA GLU A 46 5.40 13.34 12.77
C GLU A 46 5.91 14.55 11.99
N HIS A 47 5.40 15.76 12.29
CA HIS A 47 5.90 17.00 11.70
C HIS A 47 7.40 17.18 11.89
N SER A 48 7.92 16.98 13.10
CA SER A 48 9.36 17.09 13.38
C SER A 48 10.17 16.06 12.59
N ARG A 49 9.70 14.81 12.50
CA ARG A 49 10.35 13.77 11.71
C ARG A 49 10.32 14.07 10.21
N ILE A 50 9.18 14.52 9.68
CA ILE A 50 9.01 14.93 8.28
C ILE A 50 10.04 16.01 7.92
N GLU A 51 10.15 17.07 8.71
CA GLU A 51 11.12 18.15 8.45
C GLU A 51 12.57 17.67 8.62
N HIS A 52 12.85 16.79 9.59
CA HIS A 52 14.17 16.18 9.74
C HIS A 52 14.61 15.40 8.48
N PHE A 53 13.76 14.54 7.93
CA PHE A 53 14.09 13.79 6.72
C PHE A 53 14.10 14.65 5.46
N ARG A 54 13.23 15.66 5.39
CA ARG A 54 13.25 16.64 4.31
C ARG A 54 14.56 17.43 4.29
N ALA A 55 15.10 17.81 5.45
CA ALA A 55 16.37 18.52 5.57
C ALA A 55 17.59 17.72 5.08
N LYS A 56 17.51 16.37 5.08
CA LYS A 56 18.57 15.52 4.50
C LYS A 56 18.65 15.60 2.98
N LEU A 57 17.57 16.02 2.32
CA LEU A 57 17.58 16.13 0.86
C LEU A 57 18.46 17.32 0.43
N PRO A 58 19.10 17.25 -0.76
CA PRO A 58 19.70 18.42 -1.38
C PRO A 58 18.68 19.56 -1.52
N GLU A 59 19.17 20.80 -1.43
CA GLU A 59 18.33 21.99 -1.29
C GLU A 59 17.23 22.07 -2.36
N GLU A 60 17.54 21.70 -3.61
CA GLU A 60 16.60 21.75 -4.72
C GLU A 60 15.40 20.80 -4.57
N TYR A 61 15.52 19.75 -3.75
CA TYR A 61 14.47 18.76 -3.48
C TYR A 61 13.75 19.03 -2.15
N ARG A 62 14.26 19.91 -1.29
CA ARG A 62 13.68 20.15 0.04
C ARG A 62 12.29 20.74 -0.02
N SER A 63 11.94 21.56 -1.01
CA SER A 63 10.65 22.27 -1.07
C SER A 63 9.89 22.07 -2.36
N ARG A 64 10.45 21.31 -3.31
CA ARG A 64 9.89 21.07 -4.64
C ARG A 64 9.39 19.64 -4.75
N LYS A 65 8.40 19.43 -5.63
CA LYS A 65 7.82 18.12 -5.94
C LYS A 65 7.30 17.43 -4.67
N ASN A 66 6.99 16.14 -4.76
CA ASN A 66 6.32 15.44 -3.68
C ASN A 66 7.34 14.71 -2.82
N PHE A 67 7.23 14.93 -1.51
CA PHE A 67 7.92 14.17 -0.48
C PHE A 67 6.91 13.31 0.30
N ALA A 68 7.37 12.14 0.72
CA ALA A 68 6.67 11.31 1.68
C ALA A 68 7.64 10.81 2.75
N TRP A 69 7.09 10.54 3.92
CA TRP A 69 7.77 9.91 5.04
C TRP A 69 6.85 8.87 5.66
N ALA A 70 7.38 7.81 6.24
CA ALA A 70 6.59 6.87 7.00
C ALA A 70 7.33 6.41 8.26
N MET A 71 6.58 6.27 9.34
CA MET A 71 6.99 5.55 10.54
C MET A 71 6.33 4.18 10.55
N VAL A 72 7.11 3.17 10.91
CA VAL A 72 6.73 1.77 10.94
C VAL A 72 7.01 1.24 12.34
N ASP A 73 5.95 0.88 13.03
CA ASP A 73 5.99 0.18 14.30
C ASP A 73 5.51 -1.25 14.08
N ILE A 74 6.41 -2.07 13.53
CA ILE A 74 6.23 -3.50 13.31
C ILE A 74 7.41 -4.22 13.98
N PRO A 75 7.19 -5.18 14.89
CA PRO A 75 8.28 -5.85 15.58
C PRO A 75 9.28 -6.55 14.63
N GLY A 76 10.55 -6.53 15.03
CA GLY A 76 11.63 -7.20 14.30
C GLY A 76 12.14 -6.46 13.06
N GLN A 77 11.74 -5.20 12.85
CA GLN A 77 12.30 -4.35 11.80
C GLN A 77 13.56 -3.62 12.28
N THR A 78 14.60 -3.61 11.45
CA THR A 78 15.82 -2.81 11.69
C THR A 78 15.70 -1.38 11.19
N LYS A 79 14.80 -1.14 10.22
CA LYS A 79 14.46 0.18 9.69
C LYS A 79 12.99 0.47 9.99
N THR A 80 12.76 1.48 10.82
CA THR A 80 11.44 1.92 11.25
C THR A 80 10.98 3.18 10.53
N GLU A 81 11.87 3.93 9.89
CA GLU A 81 11.52 5.15 9.17
C GLU A 81 11.93 5.09 7.71
N TYR A 82 11.02 5.54 6.85
CA TYR A 82 11.16 5.52 5.41
C TYR A 82 10.86 6.91 4.88
N PHE A 83 11.53 7.30 3.81
CA PHE A 83 11.21 8.55 3.12
C PHE A 83 11.46 8.39 1.64
N ALA A 84 10.75 9.16 0.82
CA ALA A 84 10.88 9.14 -0.61
C ALA A 84 10.62 10.52 -1.19
N HIS A 85 11.22 10.78 -2.34
CA HIS A 85 11.03 12.01 -3.09
C HIS A 85 10.67 11.69 -4.55
N SER A 86 9.64 12.30 -5.14
CA SER A 86 9.09 11.85 -6.43
C SER A 86 10.04 11.99 -7.62
N SER A 87 11.11 12.78 -7.50
CA SER A 87 12.15 12.92 -8.54
C SER A 87 13.44 12.16 -8.24
N ILE A 88 13.54 11.49 -7.09
CA ILE A 88 14.68 10.64 -6.75
C ILE A 88 14.25 9.17 -6.88
N HIS A 89 14.90 8.45 -7.80
CA HIS A 89 14.55 7.06 -8.14
C HIS A 89 15.64 6.06 -7.74
N ASN A 90 16.89 6.52 -7.73
CA ASN A 90 18.08 5.82 -7.28
C ASN A 90 19.10 6.87 -6.79
N LEU A 91 20.25 6.41 -6.31
CA LEU A 91 21.31 7.28 -5.81
C LEU A 91 22.45 7.48 -6.82
N GLU A 92 22.37 6.89 -8.01
CA GLU A 92 23.46 6.84 -9.01
C GLU A 92 23.79 8.22 -9.59
N VAL A 93 22.86 9.16 -9.51
CA VAL A 93 23.01 10.53 -10.04
C VAL A 93 23.61 11.52 -9.02
N PHE A 94 23.86 11.08 -7.79
CA PHE A 94 24.39 11.91 -6.72
C PHE A 94 25.87 11.62 -6.46
N SER A 95 26.60 12.60 -5.91
CA SER A 95 27.96 12.36 -5.39
C SER A 95 27.92 11.36 -4.23
N GLU A 96 29.06 10.76 -3.89
CA GLU A 96 29.14 9.81 -2.76
C GLU A 96 28.72 10.45 -1.44
N GLU A 97 29.07 11.72 -1.20
CA GLU A 97 28.69 12.44 0.01
C GLU A 97 27.16 12.56 0.11
N VAL A 98 26.50 13.05 -0.94
CA VAL A 98 25.04 13.20 -0.97
C VAL A 98 24.36 11.84 -0.90
N ALA A 99 24.84 10.85 -1.67
CA ALA A 99 24.29 9.50 -1.65
C ALA A 99 24.37 8.88 -0.24
N ASN A 100 25.44 9.16 0.52
CA ASN A 100 25.58 8.70 1.91
C ASN A 100 24.60 9.41 2.86
N GLU A 101 24.33 10.71 2.67
CA GLU A 101 23.37 11.46 3.49
C GLU A 101 21.93 10.97 3.32
N ILE A 102 21.55 10.60 2.09
CA ILE A 102 20.20 10.12 1.76
C ILE A 102 20.13 8.62 1.48
N ARG A 103 21.09 7.83 1.94
CA ARG A 103 21.20 6.38 1.64
C ARG A 103 19.96 5.57 2.01
N ASP A 104 19.19 6.04 2.98
CA ASP A 104 17.98 5.38 3.47
C ASP A 104 16.71 5.76 2.68
N ILE A 105 16.83 6.55 1.61
CA ILE A 105 15.68 6.89 0.76
C ILE A 105 15.11 5.63 0.09
N SER A 106 13.79 5.52 0.03
CA SER A 106 13.11 4.42 -0.64
C SER A 106 13.18 4.64 -2.17
N PRO A 107 13.88 3.75 -2.91
CA PRO A 107 14.10 3.91 -4.34
C PRO A 107 12.90 3.41 -5.15
N ARG A 108 12.89 3.69 -6.45
CA ARG A 108 12.01 2.99 -7.39
C ARG A 108 12.43 1.52 -7.48
N PRO A 109 11.52 0.55 -7.31
CA PRO A 109 11.85 -0.86 -7.50
C PRO A 109 12.43 -1.12 -8.88
N LYS A 110 13.38 -2.04 -8.97
CA LYS A 110 13.92 -2.49 -10.26
C LYS A 110 12.78 -3.02 -11.15
N ARG A 111 12.91 -2.80 -12.46
CA ARG A 111 11.91 -3.23 -13.46
C ARG A 111 11.58 -4.72 -13.27
N GLY A 112 10.28 -5.02 -13.17
CA GLY A 112 9.77 -6.38 -13.00
C GLY A 112 9.90 -6.97 -11.58
N LYS A 113 10.38 -6.19 -10.60
CA LYS A 113 10.51 -6.64 -9.20
C LYS A 113 9.47 -6.04 -8.25
N ALA A 114 8.63 -5.13 -8.74
CA ALA A 114 7.55 -4.53 -7.96
C ALA A 114 6.54 -5.59 -7.49
N LYS A 115 6.15 -5.52 -6.22
CA LYS A 115 5.13 -6.38 -5.60
C LYS A 115 3.72 -5.83 -5.78
N PHE A 116 3.59 -4.54 -6.00
CA PHE A 116 2.33 -3.82 -6.15
C PHE A 116 2.18 -3.31 -7.58
N LYS A 117 0.93 -3.28 -8.04
CA LYS A 117 0.58 -2.77 -9.36
C LYS A 117 0.22 -1.29 -9.23
N VAL A 118 0.83 -0.46 -10.07
CA VAL A 118 0.42 0.93 -10.29
C VAL A 118 -0.55 1.01 -11.46
N LEU A 119 -1.40 2.04 -11.43
CA LEU A 119 -2.34 2.37 -12.50
C LEU A 119 -1.77 3.50 -13.38
N CYS A 120 -2.31 3.64 -14.59
CA CYS A 120 -2.10 4.83 -15.42
C CYS A 120 -3.06 5.91 -14.91
N VAL A 121 -2.52 7.02 -14.40
CA VAL A 121 -3.36 8.10 -13.81
C VAL A 121 -2.81 9.45 -14.25
N ASN A 122 -3.67 10.29 -14.81
CA ASN A 122 -3.29 11.63 -15.26
C ASN A 122 -3.26 12.66 -14.10
N GLN A 123 -3.12 13.94 -14.43
CA GLN A 123 -3.06 15.02 -13.45
C GLN A 123 -4.41 15.29 -12.77
N ARG A 124 -5.52 15.01 -13.46
CA ARG A 124 -6.90 15.14 -12.93
C ARG A 124 -7.32 13.95 -12.06
N ASN A 125 -6.38 13.05 -11.76
CA ASN A 125 -6.63 11.83 -11.01
C ASN A 125 -7.56 10.83 -11.72
N GLU A 126 -7.67 10.92 -13.05
CA GLU A 126 -8.47 10.01 -13.88
C GLU A 126 -7.64 8.77 -14.21
N VAL A 127 -8.20 7.59 -13.93
CA VAL A 127 -7.60 6.30 -14.31
C VAL A 127 -7.78 6.08 -15.80
N ASP A 128 -6.70 5.76 -16.49
CA ASP A 128 -6.66 5.56 -17.95
C ASP A 128 -7.21 6.78 -18.74
N GLY A 129 -7.15 7.97 -18.14
CA GLY A 129 -7.51 9.22 -18.80
C GLY A 129 -6.46 9.67 -19.82
N GLU A 130 -6.80 10.72 -20.57
CA GLU A 130 -5.86 11.36 -21.52
C GLU A 130 -4.56 11.78 -20.82
N ASP A 131 -3.43 11.57 -21.51
CA ASP A 131 -2.07 11.82 -21.03
C ASP A 131 -1.74 11.17 -19.67
N CYS A 132 -2.40 10.06 -19.33
CA CYS A 132 -2.05 9.32 -18.14
C CYS A 132 -0.63 8.74 -18.24
N TRP A 133 0.02 8.58 -17.09
CA TRP A 133 1.28 7.88 -17.00
C TRP A 133 1.25 6.89 -15.83
N ARG A 134 2.14 5.90 -15.89
CA ARG A 134 2.31 4.94 -14.80
C ARG A 134 2.90 5.64 -13.59
N ARG A 135 2.21 5.56 -12.45
CA ARG A 135 2.64 6.19 -11.18
C ARG A 135 3.67 5.37 -10.40
N ASP A 136 4.61 4.70 -11.08
CA ASP A 136 5.66 3.89 -10.44
C ASP A 136 6.86 4.69 -9.91
N VAL A 137 6.76 6.02 -10.00
CA VAL A 137 7.72 6.99 -9.44
C VAL A 137 7.20 7.69 -8.19
N ASP A 138 5.90 7.53 -7.89
CA ASP A 138 5.23 8.21 -6.79
C ASP A 138 5.77 7.71 -5.43
N THR A 139 5.76 8.59 -4.44
CA THR A 139 6.48 8.39 -3.19
C THR A 139 5.85 7.32 -2.31
N GLU A 140 4.52 7.22 -2.29
CA GLU A 140 3.77 6.19 -1.58
C GLU A 140 4.09 4.80 -2.13
N PHE A 141 4.17 4.67 -3.46
CA PHE A 141 4.54 3.42 -4.10
C PHE A 141 5.94 2.96 -3.68
N LYS A 142 6.92 3.87 -3.73
CA LYS A 142 8.32 3.56 -3.38
C LYS A 142 8.48 3.14 -1.92
N ILE A 143 7.87 3.88 -0.98
CA ILE A 143 7.93 3.55 0.45
C ILE A 143 7.29 2.18 0.72
N LEU A 144 6.09 1.93 0.18
CA LEU A 144 5.38 0.69 0.44
C LEU A 144 6.09 -0.53 -0.18
N GLU A 145 6.74 -0.37 -1.32
CA GLU A 145 7.60 -1.41 -1.91
C GLU A 145 8.85 -1.69 -1.06
N ASP A 146 9.57 -0.66 -0.61
CA ASP A 146 10.75 -0.80 0.26
C ASP A 146 10.36 -1.49 1.58
N LEU A 147 9.28 -1.05 2.22
CA LEU A 147 8.76 -1.69 3.42
C LEU A 147 8.36 -3.16 3.14
N ALA A 148 7.58 -3.42 2.11
CA ALA A 148 7.17 -4.78 1.76
C ALA A 148 8.36 -5.69 1.38
N SER A 149 9.50 -5.12 0.98
CA SER A 149 10.77 -5.84 0.76
C SER A 149 11.36 -6.47 2.01
N ARG A 150 11.08 -5.88 3.19
CA ARG A 150 11.62 -6.28 4.48
C ARG A 150 10.63 -7.07 5.35
N LEU A 151 9.34 -7.02 5.00
CA LEU A 151 8.29 -7.69 5.76
C LEU A 151 8.00 -9.13 5.29
N PRO A 152 7.92 -10.10 6.20
CA PRO A 152 7.41 -11.44 5.87
C PRO A 152 5.92 -11.36 5.49
N ARG A 153 5.57 -11.89 4.32
CA ARG A 153 4.18 -11.85 3.80
C ARG A 153 3.21 -12.49 4.80
N ARG A 154 2.09 -11.80 5.08
CA ARG A 154 0.99 -12.22 5.99
C ARG A 154 1.34 -12.47 7.46
N LYS A 155 2.61 -12.34 7.88
CA LYS A 155 3.03 -12.53 9.28
C LYS A 155 3.29 -11.22 10.03
N ALA A 156 3.49 -10.12 9.31
CA ALA A 156 3.72 -8.81 9.91
C ALA A 156 2.42 -8.25 10.51
N ALA A 157 2.51 -7.78 11.74
CA ALA A 157 1.47 -7.11 12.50
C ALA A 157 2.06 -5.87 13.19
N GLY A 158 1.27 -4.80 13.32
CA GLY A 158 1.73 -3.53 13.88
C GLY A 158 1.06 -2.34 13.20
N SER A 159 1.71 -1.18 13.21
CA SER A 159 1.16 0.04 12.63
C SER A 159 2.13 0.73 11.67
N VAL A 160 1.57 1.45 10.70
CA VAL A 160 2.29 2.30 9.76
C VAL A 160 1.61 3.66 9.69
N VAL A 161 2.35 4.72 9.96
CA VAL A 161 1.94 6.10 9.66
C VAL A 161 2.63 6.51 8.37
N LEU A 162 1.86 6.76 7.32
CA LEU A 162 2.35 7.22 6.01
C LEU A 162 1.95 8.68 5.80
N TYR A 163 2.93 9.56 5.75
CA TYR A 163 2.75 10.95 5.36
C TYR A 163 3.11 11.17 3.88
N THR A 164 2.31 11.99 3.19
CA THR A 164 2.60 12.47 1.82
C THR A 164 2.21 13.95 1.67
N ASP A 165 2.95 14.70 0.87
CA ASP A 165 2.63 16.12 0.64
C ASP A 165 1.26 16.31 -0.05
N LEU A 166 0.92 15.40 -0.96
CA LEU A 166 -0.33 15.44 -1.71
C LEU A 166 -1.26 14.33 -1.23
N TYR A 167 -2.56 14.56 -1.38
CA TYR A 167 -3.52 13.48 -1.22
C TYR A 167 -3.20 12.36 -2.22
N PRO A 168 -3.21 11.07 -1.80
CA PRO A 168 -2.87 9.97 -2.68
C PRO A 168 -3.72 9.95 -3.95
N CYS A 169 -3.06 9.88 -5.11
CA CYS A 169 -3.77 9.69 -6.37
C CYS A 169 -4.42 8.29 -6.44
N ALA A 170 -5.28 8.04 -7.43
CA ALA A 170 -5.98 6.78 -7.61
C ALA A 170 -5.02 5.57 -7.69
N SER A 171 -3.84 5.75 -8.30
CA SER A 171 -2.81 4.71 -8.33
C SER A 171 -2.18 4.48 -6.96
N CYS A 172 -1.84 5.53 -6.22
CA CYS A 172 -1.28 5.40 -4.87
C CYS A 172 -2.29 4.76 -3.91
N TRP A 173 -3.57 5.13 -4.03
CA TRP A 173 -4.66 4.48 -3.29
C TRP A 173 -4.74 2.98 -3.60
N ASN A 174 -4.68 2.61 -4.88
CA ASN A 174 -4.63 1.21 -5.29
C ASN A 174 -3.42 0.45 -4.71
N VAL A 175 -2.25 1.10 -4.59
CA VAL A 175 -1.07 0.50 -3.94
C VAL A 175 -1.28 0.32 -2.43
N ILE A 176 -1.82 1.33 -1.75
CA ILE A 176 -2.15 1.27 -0.32
C ILE A 176 -3.10 0.10 -0.04
N MET A 177 -4.16 -0.04 -0.84
CA MET A 177 -5.11 -1.14 -0.72
C MET A 177 -4.46 -2.52 -0.92
N GLN A 178 -3.57 -2.65 -1.91
CA GLN A 178 -2.81 -3.89 -2.09
C GLN A 178 -1.86 -4.19 -0.92
N PHE A 179 -1.26 -3.16 -0.32
CA PHE A 179 -0.39 -3.32 0.85
C PHE A 179 -1.20 -3.83 2.05
N MET A 180 -2.34 -3.20 2.36
CA MET A 180 -3.22 -3.62 3.46
C MET A 180 -3.77 -5.04 3.24
N ALA A 181 -4.15 -5.39 2.00
CA ALA A 181 -4.57 -6.75 1.68
C ALA A 181 -3.44 -7.78 1.82
N ARG A 182 -2.18 -7.36 1.55
CA ARG A 182 -0.99 -8.22 1.69
C ARG A 182 -0.58 -8.43 3.15
N TYR A 183 -0.79 -7.44 4.00
CA TYR A 183 -0.43 -7.41 5.42
C TYR A 183 -1.67 -7.13 6.27
N PRO A 184 -2.58 -8.12 6.39
CA PRO A 184 -3.89 -7.91 6.98
C PRO A 184 -3.86 -7.73 8.50
N GLN A 185 -2.69 -7.69 9.15
CA GLN A 185 -2.55 -7.39 10.57
C GLN A 185 -1.81 -6.06 10.80
N VAL A 186 -1.49 -5.34 9.72
CA VAL A 186 -0.91 -4.00 9.79
C VAL A 186 -2.03 -2.97 9.72
N GLU A 187 -2.07 -2.07 10.69
CA GLU A 187 -2.92 -0.89 10.68
C GLU A 187 -2.20 0.25 9.99
N MET A 188 -2.93 1.08 9.25
CA MET A 188 -2.34 2.18 8.49
C MET A 188 -3.11 3.46 8.70
N LEU A 189 -2.37 4.52 9.02
CA LEU A 189 -2.84 5.90 9.03
C LEU A 189 -2.16 6.64 7.88
N VAL A 190 -2.94 7.28 7.01
CA VAL A 190 -2.42 8.12 5.94
C VAL A 190 -2.63 9.59 6.28
N LEU A 191 -1.54 10.32 6.43
CA LEU A 191 -1.51 11.76 6.64
C LEU A 191 -1.17 12.46 5.33
N TYR A 192 -1.87 13.54 5.03
CA TYR A 192 -1.53 14.39 3.90
C TYR A 192 -1.50 15.88 4.27
N ARG A 193 -0.71 16.67 3.55
CA ARG A 193 -0.62 18.12 3.81
C ARG A 193 -1.78 18.88 3.16
N ILE A 194 -1.82 18.84 1.83
CA ILE A 194 -2.48 19.77 0.89
C ILE A 194 -2.71 21.20 1.42
N ARG A 195 -1.83 22.07 0.90
CA ARG A 195 -1.90 23.54 0.90
C ARG A 195 -3.15 24.06 0.18
#